data_AF-A0A831V1X0-F1
#
_entry.id   AF-A0A831V1X0-F1
#
_cell.length_a   1.000
_cell.length_b   1.000
_cell.length_c   1.000
_cell.angle_alpha   90.00
_cell.angle_beta   90.00
_cell.angle_gamma   90.00
#
_symmetry.space_group_name_H-M   'P 1'
#
loop_
_entity.id
_entity.type
_entity.pdbx_description
1 polymer ?
#
loop_
_entity_poly.entity_id
_entity_poly.type
_entity_poly.pdbx_seq_one_letter_code
_entity_poly.pdbx_strand_id
1 'polypeptide(L)'
;IIDYLVVVSTEWWDGLPDDVRSQLKTILDEVTEQRNAESNRVNDEAKEAIIEAGGVIRTLTPAQRAKWVEAMKPVWAQFEDDIGAELIEAAQSANATN
;
A
#
# COMPACT_ATOMS: atom_id res chain seq x y z
N ILE A 1 3.65 3.21 4.65
CA ILE A 1 4.22 2.99 3.30
C ILE A 1 3.12 3.17 2.26
N ILE A 2 3.49 3.36 1.01
CA ILE A 2 2.56 3.62 -0.10
C ILE A 2 2.42 2.34 -0.95
N ASP A 3 1.19 2.05 -1.41
CA ASP A 3 0.84 0.79 -2.09
C ASP A 3 0.68 0.93 -3.62
N TYR A 4 1.27 1.95 -4.25
CA TYR A 4 1.18 2.15 -5.70
C TYR A 4 2.35 1.50 -6.45
N LEU A 5 2.06 0.94 -7.63
CA LEU A 5 3.08 0.46 -8.56
C LEU A 5 3.40 1.56 -9.59
N VAL A 6 4.65 2.03 -9.61
CA VAL A 6 5.15 2.92 -10.67
C VAL A 6 5.51 2.05 -11.88
N VAL A 7 4.85 2.29 -13.02
CA VAL A 7 4.98 1.47 -14.23
C VAL A 7 5.53 2.29 -15.39
N VAL A 8 6.48 1.71 -16.14
CA VAL A 8 7.02 2.24 -17.39
C VAL A 8 7.08 1.11 -18.43
N SER A 9 7.14 1.46 -19.72
CA SER A 9 7.40 0.46 -20.78
C SER A 9 8.80 -0.13 -20.59
N THR A 10 8.92 -1.46 -20.72
CA THR A 10 10.21 -2.16 -20.66
C THR A 10 11.12 -1.75 -21.81
N GLU A 11 10.58 -1.66 -23.04
CA GLU A 11 11.33 -1.20 -24.21
C GLU A 11 11.90 0.21 -24.02
N TRP A 12 11.09 1.11 -23.47
CA TRP A 12 11.53 2.48 -23.21
C TRP A 12 12.61 2.51 -22.13
N TRP A 13 12.40 1.81 -21.00
CA TRP A 13 13.33 1.81 -19.88
C TRP A 13 14.69 1.19 -20.27
N ASP A 14 14.67 0.05 -20.96
CA ASP A 14 15.88 -0.66 -21.37
C ASP A 14 16.62 0.02 -22.52
N GLY A 15 15.91 0.83 -23.32
CA GLY A 15 16.49 1.62 -24.41
C GLY A 15 17.12 2.95 -23.97
N LEU A 16 17.01 3.33 -22.70
CA LEU A 16 17.64 4.56 -22.19
C LEU A 16 19.18 4.44 -22.16
N PRO A 17 19.92 5.54 -22.43
CA PRO A 17 21.34 5.62 -22.10
C PRO A 17 21.60 5.25 -20.62
N ASP A 18 22.69 4.53 -20.37
CA ASP A 18 22.96 3.96 -19.04
C ASP A 18 23.05 5.01 -17.93
N ASP A 19 23.61 6.18 -18.23
CA ASP A 19 23.73 7.29 -17.29
C ASP A 19 22.36 7.88 -16.93
N VAL A 20 21.49 8.06 -17.92
CA VAL A 20 20.12 8.54 -17.73
C VAL A 20 19.29 7.55 -16.93
N ARG A 21 19.34 6.26 -17.29
CA ARG A 21 18.60 5.20 -16.58
C ARG A 21 19.05 5.10 -15.12
N SER A 22 20.36 5.16 -14.89
CA SER A 22 20.93 5.12 -13.54
C SER A 22 20.46 6.30 -12.71
N GLN A 23 20.49 7.51 -13.25
CA GLN A 23 20.03 8.71 -12.54
C GLN A 23 18.53 8.64 -12.22
N LEU A 24 17.69 8.22 -13.18
CA LEU A 24 16.26 8.05 -12.93
C LEU A 24 15.98 7.00 -11.87
N LYS A 25 16.73 5.88 -11.86
CA LYS A 25 16.59 4.87 -10.81
C LYS A 25 16.94 5.44 -9.44
N THR A 26 18.04 6.17 -9.31
CA THR A 26 18.41 6.82 -8.04
C THR A 26 17.30 7.74 -7.55
N ILE A 27 16.74 8.57 -8.43
CA ILE A 27 15.62 9.47 -8.08
C ILE A 27 14.40 8.66 -7.63
N LEU A 28 14.05 7.59 -8.34
CA LEU A 28 12.93 6.73 -7.97
C LEU A 28 13.13 6.10 -6.59
N ASP A 29 14.33 5.61 -6.28
CA ASP A 29 14.66 5.01 -4.98
C ASP A 29 14.54 6.07 -3.86
N GLU A 30 15.18 7.22 -4.02
CA GLU A 30 15.17 8.33 -3.04
C GLU A 30 13.76 8.88 -2.78
N VAL A 31 13.00 9.13 -3.85
CA VAL A 31 11.62 9.62 -3.74
C VAL A 31 10.71 8.55 -3.13
N THR A 32 10.92 7.27 -3.44
CA THR A 32 10.15 6.18 -2.81
C THR A 32 10.38 6.15 -1.31
N GLU A 33 11.63 6.25 -0.85
CA GLU A 33 11.95 6.33 0.57
C GLU A 33 11.32 7.56 1.22
N GLN A 34 11.50 8.74 0.63
CA GLN A 34 10.95 10.00 1.14
C GLN A 34 9.43 9.94 1.27
N ARG A 35 8.73 9.46 0.23
CA ARG A 35 7.27 9.42 0.20
C ARG A 35 6.72 8.33 1.13
N ASN A 36 7.43 7.22 1.30
CA ASN A 36 7.07 6.20 2.27
C ASN A 36 7.12 6.72 3.71
N ALA A 37 8.18 7.46 4.06
CA ALA A 37 8.31 8.09 5.38
C ALA A 37 7.18 9.11 5.65
N GLU A 38 6.76 9.80 4.60
CA GLU A 38 5.79 10.89 4.66
C GLU A 38 4.32 10.42 4.65
N SER A 39 4.05 9.24 4.10
CA SER A 39 2.68 8.74 3.85
C SER A 39 1.74 8.77 5.07
N ASN A 40 2.24 8.40 6.25
CA ASN A 40 1.43 8.39 7.47
C ASN A 40 1.10 9.82 7.93
N ARG A 41 2.07 10.75 7.88
CA ARG A 41 1.86 12.15 8.28
C ARG A 41 0.76 12.80 7.44
N VAL A 42 0.81 12.65 6.11
CA VAL A 42 -0.23 13.20 5.22
C VAL A 42 -1.62 12.64 5.55
N ASN A 43 -1.72 11.33 5.81
CA ASN A 43 -3.01 10.71 6.15
C ASN A 43 -3.56 11.22 7.48
N ASP A 44 -2.70 11.40 8.49
CA ASP A 44 -3.09 11.94 9.79
C ASP A 44 -3.50 13.41 9.70
N GLU A 45 -2.77 14.24 8.96
CA GLU A 45 -3.13 15.64 8.71
C GLU A 45 -4.47 15.77 7.97
N ALA A 46 -4.70 14.93 6.96
CA ALA A 46 -5.97 14.90 6.25
C ALA A 46 -7.13 14.47 7.17
N LYS A 47 -6.88 13.50 8.06
CA LYS A 47 -7.85 13.06 9.07
C LYS A 47 -8.20 14.18 10.04
N GLU A 48 -7.21 14.96 10.50
CA GLU A 48 -7.42 16.13 11.36
C GLU A 48 -8.22 17.21 10.64
N ALA A 49 -7.87 17.53 9.40
CA ALA A 49 -8.62 18.50 8.59
C ALA A 49 -10.09 18.11 8.40
N ILE A 50 -10.40 16.81 8.27
CA ILE A 50 -11.80 16.31 8.23
C ILE A 50 -12.53 16.62 9.54
N ILE A 51 -11.88 16.43 10.69
CA ILE A 51 -12.47 16.73 12.01
C ILE A 51 -12.71 18.23 12.16
N GLU A 52 -11.72 19.06 11.79
CA GLU A 52 -11.83 20.53 11.84
C GLU A 52 -12.95 21.08 10.95
N ALA A 53 -13.17 20.46 9.79
CA ALA A 53 -14.28 20.76 8.91
C ALA A 53 -15.66 20.30 9.42
N GLY A 54 -15.73 19.69 10.61
CA GLY A 54 -16.96 19.19 11.24
C GLY A 54 -17.34 17.75 10.84
N GLY A 55 -16.42 17.00 10.22
CA GLY A 55 -16.61 15.59 9.87
C GLY A 55 -16.65 14.68 11.09
N VAL A 56 -17.46 13.61 11.01
CA VAL A 56 -17.60 12.62 12.10
C VAL A 56 -16.81 11.36 11.77
N ILE A 57 -15.71 11.14 12.48
CA ILE A 57 -14.91 9.91 12.40
C ILE A 57 -15.42 8.91 13.44
N ARG A 58 -15.78 7.70 13.01
CA ARG A 58 -16.28 6.63 13.87
C ARG A 58 -15.18 5.62 14.12
N THR A 59 -14.81 5.43 15.38
CA THR A 59 -13.86 4.40 15.81
C THR A 59 -14.61 3.12 16.13
N LEU A 60 -14.18 2.01 15.53
CA LEU A 60 -14.75 0.69 15.82
C LEU A 60 -14.19 0.15 17.15
N THR A 61 -15.04 -0.48 17.95
CA THR A 61 -14.58 -1.32 19.05
C THR A 61 -13.91 -2.59 18.51
N PRO A 62 -13.08 -3.29 19.30
CA PRO A 62 -12.48 -4.56 18.89
C PRO A 62 -13.52 -5.59 18.42
N ALA A 63 -14.67 -5.68 19.12
CA ALA A 63 -15.76 -6.57 18.75
C ALA A 63 -16.42 -6.18 17.41
N GLN A 64 -16.58 -4.88 17.14
CA GLN A 64 -17.10 -4.40 15.85
C GLN A 64 -16.11 -4.69 14.72
N ARG A 65 -14.80 -4.46 14.95
CA ARG A 65 -13.76 -4.80 13.96
C ARG A 65 -13.73 -6.30 13.67
N ALA A 66 -13.85 -7.15 14.69
CA ALA A 66 -13.88 -8.60 14.52
C ALA A 66 -15.02 -9.05 13.59
N LYS A 67 -16.23 -8.49 13.75
CA LYS A 67 -17.37 -8.75 12.86
C LYS A 67 -17.08 -8.37 11.40
N TRP A 68 -16.40 -7.24 11.17
CA TRP A 68 -15.97 -6.86 9.82
C TRP A 68 -14.97 -7.85 9.23
N VAL A 69 -13.98 -8.27 10.01
CA VAL A 69 -12.99 -9.27 9.56
C VAL A 69 -13.69 -10.58 9.22
N GLU A 70 -14.57 -11.09 10.08
CA GLU A 70 -15.33 -12.32 9.85
C GLU A 70 -16.20 -12.23 8.59
N ALA A 71 -16.87 -11.09 8.38
CA ALA A 71 -17.73 -10.90 7.21
C ALA A 71 -16.94 -10.81 5.89
N MET A 72 -15.74 -10.22 5.91
CA MET A 72 -14.97 -9.92 4.68
C MET A 72 -13.94 -10.98 4.34
N LYS A 73 -13.37 -11.68 5.33
CA LYS A 73 -12.33 -12.70 5.11
C LYS A 73 -12.73 -13.84 4.16
N PRO A 74 -13.99 -14.32 4.12
CA PRO A 74 -14.40 -15.38 3.19
C PRO A 74 -14.21 -15.04 1.71
N VAL A 75 -14.07 -13.76 1.34
CA VAL A 75 -13.79 -13.36 -0.04
C VAL A 75 -12.45 -13.90 -0.52
N TRP A 76 -11.47 -14.08 0.37
CA TRP A 76 -10.14 -14.56 -0.02
C TRP A 76 -10.20 -15.96 -0.63
N ALA A 77 -10.99 -16.86 -0.04
CA ALA A 77 -11.19 -18.22 -0.54
C ALA A 77 -11.89 -18.25 -1.92
N GLN A 78 -12.67 -17.22 -2.26
CA GLN A 78 -13.34 -17.13 -3.57
C GLN A 78 -12.36 -16.82 -4.71
N PHE A 79 -11.21 -16.21 -4.40
CA PHE A 79 -10.18 -15.83 -5.37
C PHE A 79 -8.88 -16.61 -5.19
N GLU A 80 -8.85 -17.62 -4.32
CA GLU A 80 -7.64 -18.39 -4.02
C GLU A 80 -7.07 -19.08 -5.26
N ASP A 81 -7.95 -19.66 -6.10
CA ASP A 81 -7.55 -20.32 -7.34
C ASP A 81 -6.96 -19.34 -8.38
N ASP A 82 -7.43 -18.08 -8.39
CA ASP A 82 -6.97 -17.05 -9.35
C ASP A 82 -5.68 -16.35 -8.89
N ILE A 83 -5.50 -16.19 -7.57
CA ILE A 83 -4.36 -15.45 -6.98
C ILE A 83 -3.21 -16.39 -6.60
N GLY A 84 -3.52 -17.62 -6.20
CA GLY A 84 -2.57 -18.59 -5.66
C GLY A 84 -2.52 -18.57 -4.13
N ALA A 85 -2.69 -19.75 -3.52
CA ALA A 85 -2.67 -19.92 -2.07
C ALA A 85 -1.34 -19.48 -1.45
N GLU A 86 -0.21 -19.75 -2.13
CA GLU A 86 1.11 -19.35 -1.64
C GLU A 86 1.29 -17.82 -1.58
N LEU A 87 0.69 -17.08 -2.52
CA LEU A 87 0.79 -15.62 -2.54
C LEU A 87 -0.07 -15.00 -1.43
N ILE A 88 -1.25 -15.56 -1.18
CA ILE A 88 -2.13 -15.17 -0.06
C ILE A 88 -1.46 -15.47 1.28
N GLU A 89 -0.78 -16.61 1.41
CA GLU A 89 -0.02 -16.97 2.62
C GLU A 89 1.18 -16.05 2.83
N ALA A 90 1.93 -15.74 1.77
CA ALA A 90 3.06 -14.82 1.82
C ALA A 90 2.62 -13.42 2.27
N ALA A 91 1.53 -12.90 1.71
CA ALA A 91 0.96 -11.61 2.11
C ALA A 91 0.49 -11.60 3.58
N GLN A 92 -0.10 -12.69 4.07
CA GLN A 92 -0.46 -12.81 5.48
C GLN A 92 0.76 -12.82 6.39
N SER A 93 1.79 -13.59 6.01
CA SER A 93 3.03 -13.75 6.78
C SER A 93 3.82 -12.45 6.91
N ALA A 94 3.73 -11.56 5.91
CA ALA A 94 4.36 -10.24 5.97
C ALA A 94 3.86 -9.36 7.14
N ASN A 95 2.68 -9.66 7.72
CA ASN A 95 2.18 -8.97 8.91
C ASN A 95 2.86 -9.42 10.21
N ALA A 96 3.48 -10.60 10.25
CA ALA A 96 4.09 -11.17 11.46
C ALA A 96 5.50 -10.61 11.75
N THR A 97 6.07 -9.86 10.81
CA THR A 97 7.40 -9.24 10.89
C THR A 97 7.40 -7.76 11.29
N ASN A 98 6.24 -7.19 11.66
CA ASN A 98 6.09 -5.80 12.13
C ASN A 98 5.81 -5.71 13.63
#